data_AF-A0A942IX54-F1
#
_entry.id   AF-A0A942IX54-F1
#
_cell.length_a   1.000
_cell.length_b   1.000
_cell.length_c   1.000
_cell.angle_alpha   90.00
_cell.angle_beta   90.00
_cell.angle_gamma   90.00
#
_symmetry.space_group_name_H-M   'P 1'
#
loop_
_entity.id
_entity.type
_entity.pdbx_description
1 polymer ?
#
loop_
_entity_poly.entity_id
_entity_poly.type
_entity_poly.pdbx_seq_one_letter_code
_entity_poly.pdbx_strand_id
1 'polypeptide(L)'
;MARRNRRGRFAPYVIGAGLAGLTLLMVVLGLYAAWLREPLTGFWVTGLLTGPLAALLLWYGHSQAEPTRRETFIGVMLLWLIIPLFGAIPFAYGGMTPVSAVFESMSGYTATGATALRDFESFPRSLFLYRAITQWFGGIGIIVLFVAVFPQL
;
A
#
# COMPACT_ATOMS: atom_id res chain seq x y z
N MET A 1 -31.05 -0.42 21.62
CA MET A 1 -29.96 0.45 21.13
C MET A 1 -29.85 0.30 19.62
N ALA A 2 -30.12 1.36 18.86
CA ALA A 2 -30.42 1.31 17.43
C ALA A 2 -29.25 0.76 16.58
N ARG A 3 -29.48 -0.36 15.87
CA ARG A 3 -28.66 -0.81 14.74
C ARG A 3 -28.83 0.20 13.59
N ARG A 4 -28.20 1.37 13.70
CA ARG A 4 -28.21 2.38 12.63
C ARG A 4 -27.45 1.79 11.44
N ASN A 5 -28.18 1.54 10.36
CA ASN A 5 -27.72 0.96 9.10
C ASN A 5 -26.34 1.51 8.68
N ARG A 6 -25.25 0.77 8.91
CA ARG A 6 -23.85 1.19 8.64
C ARG A 6 -23.38 0.87 7.21
N ARG A 7 -24.32 0.70 6.26
CA ARG A 7 -24.02 0.38 4.85
C ARG A 7 -23.13 1.47 4.24
N GLY A 8 -22.14 1.07 3.42
CA GLY A 8 -21.24 2.01 2.74
C GLY A 8 -20.01 2.47 3.55
N ARG A 9 -19.83 1.98 4.78
CA ARG A 9 -18.70 2.36 5.66
C ARG A 9 -17.61 1.30 5.75
N PHE A 10 -17.79 0.15 5.11
CA PHE A 10 -16.80 -0.91 5.14
C PHE A 10 -15.65 -0.63 4.17
N ALA A 11 -15.94 -0.24 2.93
CA ALA A 11 -14.90 0.04 1.94
C ALA A 11 -13.94 1.18 2.37
N PRO A 12 -14.43 2.34 2.90
CA PRO A 12 -13.55 3.37 3.45
C PRO A 12 -12.66 2.85 4.58
N TYR A 13 -13.19 1.99 5.45
CA TYR A 13 -12.40 1.39 6.53
C TYR A 13 -11.26 0.51 6.00
N VAL A 14 -11.55 -0.37 5.04
CA VAL A 14 -10.54 -1.27 4.47
C VAL A 14 -9.44 -0.48 3.75
N ILE A 15 -9.81 0.52 2.94
CA ILE A 15 -8.85 1.38 2.24
C ILE A 15 -8.02 2.19 3.24
N GLY A 16 -8.67 2.76 4.26
CA GLY A 16 -8.01 3.51 5.33
C GLY A 16 -7.02 2.65 6.12
N ALA A 17 -7.38 1.40 6.42
CA ALA A 17 -6.51 0.45 7.11
C ALA A 17 -5.28 0.09 6.26
N GLY A 18 -5.47 -0.14 4.95
CA GLY A 18 -4.36 -0.36 4.03
C GLY A 18 -3.41 0.84 3.96
N LEU A 19 -3.95 2.05 3.87
CA LEU A 19 -3.15 3.28 3.85
C LEU A 19 -2.45 3.56 5.19
N ALA A 20 -3.06 3.19 6.31
CA ALA A 20 -2.41 3.26 7.62
C ALA A 20 -1.22 2.30 7.70
N GLY A 21 -1.37 1.07 7.18
CA GLY A 21 -0.27 0.11 7.05
C GLY A 21 0.86 0.63 6.17
N LEU A 22 0.52 1.22 5.01
CA LEU A 22 1.49 1.87 4.15
C LEU A 22 2.21 3.03 4.86
N THR A 23 1.46 3.88 5.58
CA THR A 23 2.03 5.00 6.35
C THR A 23 3.02 4.52 7.40
N LEU A 24 2.66 3.48 8.16
CA LEU A 24 3.55 2.88 9.15
C LEU A 24 4.83 2.35 8.49
N LEU A 25 4.70 1.64 7.36
CA LEU A 25 5.84 1.16 6.60
C LEU A 25 6.74 2.30 6.12
N MET A 26 6.15 3.39 5.62
CA MET A 26 6.89 4.57 5.18
C MET A 26 7.66 5.23 6.33
N VAL A 27 7.08 5.31 7.53
CA VAL A 27 7.77 5.83 8.72
C VAL A 27 8.94 4.92 9.08
N VAL A 28 8.74 3.60 9.15
CA VAL A 28 9.80 2.64 9.48
C VAL A 28 10.94 2.71 8.46
N LEU A 29 10.63 2.72 7.16
CA LEU A 29 11.64 2.81 6.11
C LEU A 29 12.31 4.18 6.04
N GLY A 30 11.59 5.26 6.34
CA GLY A 30 12.15 6.61 6.47
C GLY A 30 13.15 6.71 7.62
N LEU A 31 12.87 6.06 8.76
CA LEU A 31 13.81 5.95 9.88
C LEU A 31 15.02 5.09 9.52
N TYR A 32 14.82 3.98 8.81
CA TYR A 32 15.90 3.13 8.32
C TYR A 32 16.80 3.87 7.32
N ALA A 33 16.21 4.60 6.37
CA ALA A 33 16.95 5.46 5.43
C ALA A 33 17.76 6.53 6.17
N ALA A 34 17.17 7.17 7.20
CA ALA A 34 17.87 8.14 8.03
C ALA A 34 19.07 7.51 8.76
N TRP A 35 18.93 6.29 9.29
CA TRP A 35 20.03 5.56 9.93
C TRP A 35 21.17 5.26 8.95
N LEU A 36 20.84 4.94 7.70
CA LEU A 36 21.80 4.73 6.61
C LEU A 36 22.35 6.03 6.00
N ARG A 37 21.85 7.21 6.42
CA ARG A 37 22.13 8.52 5.79
C ARG A 37 21.76 8.57 4.30
N GLU A 38 20.71 7.86 3.92
CA GLU A 38 20.15 7.83 2.57
C GLU A 38 19.00 8.84 2.40
N PRO A 39 18.61 9.16 1.15
CA PRO A 39 17.47 10.04 0.87
C PRO A 39 16.18 9.52 1.51
N LEU A 40 15.59 10.35 2.38
CA LEU A 40 14.38 10.02 3.15
C LEU A 40 13.10 10.68 2.59
N THR A 41 13.26 11.64 1.66
CA THR A 41 12.17 12.51 1.17
C THR A 41 10.99 11.72 0.62
N GLY A 42 11.25 10.72 -0.23
CA GLY A 42 10.20 9.89 -0.81
C GLY A 42 9.34 9.18 0.24
N PHE A 43 9.96 8.61 1.27
CA PHE A 43 9.24 7.92 2.35
C PHE A 43 8.38 8.89 3.17
N TRP A 44 8.94 10.02 3.60
CA TRP A 44 8.20 10.98 4.42
C TRP A 44 7.09 11.70 3.66
N VAL A 45 7.31 12.06 2.39
CA VAL A 45 6.26 12.64 1.54
C VAL A 45 5.11 11.65 1.37
N THR A 46 5.43 10.38 1.11
CA THR A 46 4.39 9.33 1.02
C THR A 46 3.62 9.21 2.33
N GLY A 47 4.32 9.09 3.46
CA GLY A 47 3.69 8.99 4.78
C GLY A 47 2.83 10.21 5.15
N LEU A 48 3.28 11.42 4.78
CA LEU A 48 2.54 12.66 5.02
C LEU A 48 1.27 12.76 4.17
N LEU A 49 1.24 12.16 2.98
CA LEU A 49 0.05 12.11 2.13
C LEU A 49 -0.91 11.00 2.57
N THR A 50 -0.38 9.80 2.84
CA THR A 50 -1.20 8.63 3.16
C THR A 50 -1.72 8.66 4.59
N GLY A 51 -0.98 9.23 5.55
CA GLY A 51 -1.36 9.25 6.97
C GLY A 51 -2.65 10.01 7.25
N PRO A 52 -2.80 11.29 6.86
CA PRO A 52 -4.03 12.04 7.03
C PRO A 52 -5.22 11.43 6.28
N LEU A 53 -4.99 10.91 5.07
CA LEU A 53 -6.02 10.23 4.30
C LEU A 53 -6.47 8.93 4.97
N ALA A 54 -5.53 8.15 5.51
CA ALA A 54 -5.82 6.95 6.29
C ALA A 54 -6.65 7.29 7.53
N ALA A 55 -6.24 8.32 8.28
CA ALA A 55 -6.96 8.77 9.48
C ALA A 55 -8.40 9.21 9.14
N LEU A 56 -8.59 9.99 8.06
CA LEU A 56 -9.90 10.43 7.59
C LEU A 56 -10.79 9.24 7.22
N LEU A 57 -10.25 8.29 6.44
CA LEU A 57 -11.00 7.12 5.98
C LEU A 57 -11.32 6.14 7.11
N LEU A 58 -10.43 5.97 8.08
CA LEU A 58 -10.66 5.17 9.28
C LEU A 58 -11.67 5.82 10.22
N TRP A 59 -11.67 7.16 10.32
CA TRP A 59 -12.66 7.90 11.09
C TRP A 59 -14.07 7.81 10.47
N TYR A 60 -14.17 7.86 9.14
CA TYR A 60 -15.45 7.71 8.43
C TYR A 60 -15.92 6.25 8.36
N GLY A 61 -14.98 5.32 8.19
CA GLY A 61 -15.22 3.90 8.01
C GLY A 61 -15.59 3.17 9.31
N HIS A 62 -16.11 1.96 9.17
CA HIS A 62 -16.41 1.12 10.32
C HIS A 62 -16.22 -0.37 10.04
N SER A 63 -15.44 -1.05 10.89
CA SER A 63 -15.14 -2.48 10.74
C SER A 63 -16.37 -3.39 10.87
N GLN A 64 -17.35 -2.98 11.68
CA GLN A 64 -18.61 -3.70 11.92
C GLN A 64 -19.72 -3.31 10.91
N ALA A 65 -19.38 -2.61 9.83
CA ALA A 65 -20.32 -2.37 8.75
C ALA A 65 -20.51 -3.66 7.94
N GLU A 66 -21.75 -4.04 7.66
CA GLU A 66 -22.06 -5.16 6.76
C GLU A 66 -21.91 -4.65 5.31
N PRO A 67 -20.87 -5.08 4.57
CA PRO A 67 -20.68 -4.62 3.21
C PRO A 67 -21.65 -5.30 2.25
N THR A 68 -22.13 -4.54 1.28
CA THR A 68 -22.75 -5.15 0.09
C THR A 68 -21.68 -5.81 -0.78
N ARG A 69 -22.03 -6.84 -1.58
CA ARG A 69 -21.06 -7.46 -2.53
C ARG A 69 -20.36 -6.40 -3.39
N ARG A 70 -21.12 -5.44 -3.93
CA ARG A 70 -20.60 -4.34 -4.74
C ARG A 70 -19.57 -3.48 -3.99
N GLU A 71 -19.86 -3.15 -2.73
CA GLU A 71 -18.96 -2.38 -1.87
C GLU A 71 -17.64 -3.13 -1.62
N THR A 72 -17.71 -4.43 -1.33
CA THR A 72 -16.52 -5.28 -1.16
C THR A 72 -15.67 -5.31 -2.43
N PHE A 73 -16.29 -5.58 -3.59
CA PHE A 73 -15.56 -5.64 -4.87
C PHE A 73 -14.87 -4.31 -5.21
N ILE A 74 -15.59 -3.19 -5.06
CA ILE A 74 -15.02 -1.86 -5.32
C ILE A 74 -13.91 -1.54 -4.31
N GLY A 75 -14.12 -1.84 -3.02
CA GLY A 75 -13.11 -1.60 -1.98
C GLY A 75 -11.80 -2.34 -2.25
N VAL A 76 -11.88 -3.61 -2.63
CA VAL A 76 -10.72 -4.42 -3.00
C VAL A 76 -10.05 -3.87 -4.26
N MET A 77 -10.81 -3.62 -5.34
CA MET A 77 -10.27 -3.07 -6.59
C MET A 77 -9.54 -1.74 -6.37
N LEU A 78 -10.13 -0.84 -5.58
CA LEU A 78 -9.52 0.45 -5.25
C LEU A 78 -8.26 0.28 -4.39
N LEU A 79 -8.24 -0.67 -3.45
CA LEU A 79 -7.05 -0.93 -2.64
C LEU A 79 -5.85 -1.35 -3.51
N TRP A 80 -6.09 -2.25 -4.47
CA TRP A 80 -5.08 -2.71 -5.44
C TRP A 80 -4.58 -1.61 -6.39
N LEU A 81 -5.31 -0.50 -6.52
CA LEU A 81 -4.92 0.64 -7.33
C LEU A 81 -4.24 1.74 -6.49
N ILE A 82 -4.85 2.10 -5.37
CA ILE A 82 -4.43 3.23 -4.52
C ILE A 82 -3.12 2.93 -3.80
N ILE A 83 -2.96 1.73 -3.23
CA ILE A 83 -1.75 1.38 -2.46
C ILE A 83 -0.51 1.42 -3.36
N PRO A 84 -0.47 0.80 -4.55
CA PRO A 84 0.71 0.90 -5.41
C PRO A 84 0.91 2.30 -5.98
N LEU A 85 -0.15 3.07 -6.20
CA LEU A 85 -0.03 4.44 -6.70
C LEU A 85 0.70 5.35 -5.70
N PHE A 86 0.31 5.33 -4.41
CA PHE A 86 1.07 6.03 -3.37
C PHE A 86 2.43 5.37 -3.14
N GLY A 87 2.50 4.04 -3.17
CA GLY A 87 3.72 3.27 -3.01
C GLY A 87 4.78 3.52 -4.09
N ALA A 88 4.43 4.17 -5.21
CA ALA A 88 5.37 4.55 -6.26
C ALA A 88 6.21 5.79 -5.91
N ILE A 89 5.74 6.64 -4.98
CA ILE A 89 6.38 7.92 -4.68
C ILE A 89 7.85 7.74 -4.23
N PRO A 90 8.22 6.80 -3.34
CA PRO A 90 9.62 6.59 -2.97
C PRO A 90 10.52 6.25 -4.15
N PHE A 91 10.01 5.49 -5.13
CA PHE A 91 10.75 5.16 -6.36
C PHE A 91 10.97 6.36 -7.28
N ALA A 92 9.97 7.24 -7.40
CA ALA A 92 10.12 8.47 -8.15
C ALA A 92 11.19 9.39 -7.53
N TYR A 93 11.21 9.53 -6.20
CA TYR A 93 12.27 10.25 -5.49
C TYR A 93 13.64 9.54 -5.56
N GLY A 94 13.65 8.22 -5.80
CA GLY A 94 14.85 7.44 -6.10
C GLY A 94 15.38 7.60 -7.53
N GLY A 95 14.82 8.52 -8.33
CA GLY A 95 15.30 8.84 -9.68
C GLY A 95 14.57 8.13 -10.82
N MET A 96 13.54 7.32 -10.53
CA MET A 96 12.72 6.72 -11.57
C MET A 96 11.77 7.75 -12.21
N THR A 97 11.51 7.61 -13.51
CA THR A 97 10.41 8.36 -14.15
C THR A 97 9.07 8.00 -13.50
N PRO A 98 8.05 8.86 -13.53
CA PRO A 98 6.76 8.56 -12.93
C PRO A 98 6.14 7.24 -13.43
N VAL A 99 6.27 6.94 -14.72
CA VAL A 99 5.79 5.68 -15.32
C VAL A 99 6.57 4.48 -14.80
N SER A 100 7.91 4.57 -14.75
CA SER A 100 8.76 3.51 -14.22
C SER A 100 8.50 3.26 -12.73
N ALA A 101 8.28 4.32 -11.94
CA ALA A 101 7.99 4.23 -10.52
C ALA A 101 6.65 3.54 -10.24
N VAL A 102 5.60 3.89 -11.00
CA VAL A 102 4.30 3.24 -10.91
C VAL A 102 4.39 1.78 -11.35
N PHE A 103 5.11 1.49 -12.44
CA PHE A 103 5.34 0.12 -12.89
C PHE A 103 6.06 -0.72 -11.82
N GLU A 104 7.14 -0.19 -11.24
CA GLU A 104 7.93 -0.87 -10.21
C GLU A 104 7.09 -1.15 -8.96
N SER A 105 6.30 -0.16 -8.50
CA SER A 105 5.41 -0.31 -7.36
C SER A 105 4.31 -1.33 -7.61
N MET A 106 3.63 -1.24 -8.76
CA MET A 106 2.60 -2.20 -9.16
C MET A 106 3.16 -3.63 -9.17
N SER A 107 4.29 -3.83 -9.86
CA SER A 107 4.97 -5.12 -9.93
C SER A 107 5.34 -5.68 -8.56
N GLY A 108 5.75 -4.81 -7.63
CA GLY A 108 5.95 -5.10 -6.21
C GLY A 108 4.71 -5.69 -5.55
N TYR A 109 3.66 -4.88 -5.45
CA TYR A 109 2.45 -5.24 -4.71
C TYR A 109 1.67 -6.38 -5.35
N THR A 110 1.77 -6.59 -6.66
CA THR A 110 1.12 -7.74 -7.34
C THR A 110 1.99 -9.00 -7.34
N ALA A 111 3.18 -8.97 -6.74
CA ALA A 111 4.15 -10.05 -6.78
C ALA A 111 4.53 -10.49 -8.20
N THR A 112 4.52 -9.58 -9.18
CA THR A 112 4.86 -9.88 -10.58
C THR A 112 6.37 -10.08 -10.77
N GLY A 113 7.18 -9.36 -10.00
CA GLY A 113 8.64 -9.47 -10.05
C GLY A 113 9.32 -8.85 -11.29
N ALA A 114 8.58 -8.18 -12.17
CA ALA A 114 9.15 -7.40 -13.28
C ALA A 114 9.76 -6.08 -12.78
N THR A 115 10.84 -5.61 -13.41
CA THR A 115 11.58 -4.42 -12.97
C THR A 115 11.71 -3.38 -14.08
N ALA A 116 11.52 -2.11 -13.73
CA ALA A 116 11.87 -0.97 -14.58
C ALA A 116 13.19 -0.32 -14.15
N LEU A 117 13.79 -0.78 -13.05
CA LEU A 117 15.12 -0.34 -12.60
C LEU A 117 16.20 -0.81 -13.57
N ARG A 118 17.06 0.13 -13.96
CA ARG A 118 18.15 -0.10 -14.92
C ARG A 118 19.51 -0.10 -14.26
N ASP A 119 19.72 0.82 -13.33
CA ASP A 119 20.97 0.96 -12.59
C ASP A 119 20.75 0.51 -11.14
N PHE A 120 21.34 -0.63 -10.81
CA PHE A 120 21.26 -1.23 -9.48
C PHE A 120 22.35 -0.71 -8.53
N GLU A 121 23.42 -0.12 -9.05
CA GLU A 121 24.56 0.32 -8.23
C GLU A 121 24.26 1.64 -7.51
N SER A 122 23.53 2.54 -8.17
CA SER A 122 23.15 3.85 -7.61
C SER A 122 21.86 3.82 -6.78
N PHE A 123 21.18 2.67 -6.70
CA PHE A 123 19.89 2.58 -6.04
C PHE A 123 20.03 2.46 -4.50
N PRO A 124 19.42 3.35 -3.71
CA PRO A 124 19.52 3.34 -2.25
C PRO A 124 19.12 1.99 -1.62
N ARG A 125 19.85 1.55 -0.58
CA ARG A 125 19.59 0.28 0.11
C ARG A 125 18.21 0.26 0.78
N SER A 126 17.75 1.40 1.30
CA SER A 126 16.40 1.58 1.83
C SER A 126 15.32 1.35 0.78
N LEU A 127 15.54 1.78 -0.47
CA LEU A 127 14.62 1.50 -1.58
C LEU A 127 14.72 0.05 -2.05
N PHE A 128 15.89 -0.59 -2.00
CA PHE A 128 16.00 -2.03 -2.24
C PHE A 128 15.20 -2.84 -1.22
N LEU A 129 15.33 -2.50 0.07
CA LEU A 129 14.53 -3.12 1.12
C LEU A 129 13.03 -2.87 0.89
N TYR A 130 12.65 -1.65 0.52
CA TYR A 130 11.27 -1.33 0.19
C TYR A 130 10.72 -2.22 -0.94
N ARG A 131 11.47 -2.40 -2.04
CA ARG A 131 11.11 -3.31 -3.14
C ARG A 131 10.90 -4.74 -2.67
N ALA A 132 11.80 -5.26 -1.82
CA ALA A 132 11.68 -6.61 -1.30
C ALA A 132 10.42 -6.75 -0.42
N ILE A 133 10.13 -5.73 0.39
CA ILE A 133 8.95 -5.70 1.25
C ILE A 133 7.65 -5.64 0.43
N THR A 134 7.59 -4.84 -0.65
CA THR A 134 6.37 -4.79 -1.48
C THR A 134 6.09 -6.13 -2.16
N GLN A 135 7.13 -6.81 -2.66
CA GLN A 135 7.03 -8.18 -3.18
C GLN A 135 6.54 -9.18 -2.12
N TRP A 136 7.06 -9.08 -0.89
CA TRP A 136 6.63 -9.91 0.22
C TRP A 136 5.16 -9.68 0.60
N PHE A 137 4.71 -8.43 0.64
CA PHE A 137 3.30 -8.09 0.85
C PHE A 137 2.41 -8.63 -0.28
N GLY A 138 2.84 -8.50 -1.54
CA GLY A 138 2.12 -9.07 -2.68
C GLY A 138 1.97 -10.59 -2.58
N GLY A 139 3.04 -11.29 -2.20
CA GLY A 139 3.03 -12.73 -1.98
C GLY A 139 2.07 -13.16 -0.87
N ILE A 140 2.05 -12.45 0.25
CA ILE A 140 1.07 -12.70 1.34
C ILE A 140 -0.36 -12.52 0.84
N GLY A 141 -0.62 -11.51 0.01
CA GLY A 141 -1.96 -11.27 -0.55
C GLY A 141 -2.50 -12.49 -1.30
N ILE A 142 -1.67 -13.13 -2.11
CA ILE A 142 -2.02 -14.36 -2.83
C ILE A 142 -2.23 -15.53 -1.86
N ILE A 143 -1.33 -15.73 -0.90
CA ILE A 143 -1.45 -16.83 0.07
C ILE A 143 -2.76 -16.72 0.86
N VAL A 144 -3.10 -15.52 1.35
CA VAL A 144 -4.34 -15.28 2.09
C VAL A 144 -5.56 -15.53 1.21
N LEU A 145 -5.54 -15.13 -0.06
CA LEU A 145 -6.63 -15.44 -1.00
C LEU A 145 -6.83 -16.95 -1.11
N PHE A 146 -5.76 -17.72 -1.35
CA PHE A 146 -5.85 -19.17 -1.47
C PHE A 146 -6.28 -19.85 -0.17
N VAL A 147 -5.78 -19.44 0.98
CA VAL A 147 -6.10 -20.12 2.26
C VAL A 147 -7.48 -19.71 2.79
N ALA A 148 -7.87 -18.45 2.67
CA ALA A 148 -9.11 -17.95 3.27
C ALA A 148 -10.32 -18.07 2.34
N VAL A 149 -10.14 -17.93 1.02
CA VAL A 149 -11.24 -17.87 0.05
C VAL A 149 -11.45 -19.19 -0.68
N PHE A 150 -10.38 -19.89 -1.08
CA PHE A 150 -10.52 -21.14 -1.85
C PHE A 150 -11.33 -22.23 -1.13
N PRO A 151 -11.20 -22.46 0.20
CA PRO A 151 -12.00 -23.49 0.88
C PRO A 151 -13.51 -23.18 0.96
N GLN A 152 -13.91 -21.96 0.63
CA GLN A 152 -15.31 -21.51 0.66
C GLN A 152 -16.00 -21.61 -0.71
N LEU A 153 -15.25 -21.99 -1.76
CA LEU A 153 -15.71 -22.26 -3.11
C LEU A 153 -15.88 -23.76 -3.32
#